data_AF-A0A6L7LP53-F1
#
_entry.id   AF-A0A6L7LP53-F1
#
_cell.length_a   1.000
_cell.length_b   1.000
_cell.length_c   1.000
_cell.angle_alpha   90.00
_cell.angle_beta   90.00
_cell.angle_gamma   90.00
#
_symmetry.space_group_name_H-M   'P 1'
#
loop_
_entity.id
_entity.type
_entity.pdbx_description
1 polymer ?
#
loop_
_entity_poly.entity_id
_entity_poly.type
_entity_poly.pdbx_seq_one_letter_code
_entity_poly.pdbx_strand_id
1 'polypeptide(L)'
;GADIAKALWRSYLRQLAAADVLRIDIAGYGALQLGARARAVLKGAESVALHGEAARPSRARRQAAESQPENADPALLAQLKQARLEIAREEGVPAFVVFHDRSLQDMAAHRPTSLDQLADCHGVGASKLDRYGERILATLKDADCSRQSTDAAVEEGRQG
;
A
#
# COMPACT_ATOMS: atom_id res chain seq x y z
N GLY A 1 -15.07 26.19 10.98
CA GLY A 1 -13.84 25.38 11.10
C GLY A 1 -14.10 23.88 10.99
N ALA A 2 -15.26 23.42 11.46
CA ALA A 2 -15.76 22.06 11.29
C ALA A 2 -16.19 21.73 9.84
N ASP A 3 -16.18 22.72 8.95
CA ASP A 3 -16.71 22.65 7.59
C ASP A 3 -15.66 22.19 6.55
N ILE A 4 -14.44 21.92 6.99
CA ILE A 4 -13.30 21.56 6.13
C ILE A 4 -12.84 20.14 6.47
N ALA A 5 -12.82 19.26 5.46
CA ALA A 5 -12.38 17.88 5.61
C ALA A 5 -10.92 17.81 6.10
N LYS A 6 -10.61 16.84 6.97
CA LYS A 6 -9.26 16.64 7.55
C LYS A 6 -8.14 16.54 6.50
N ALA A 7 -8.43 15.94 5.34
CA ALA A 7 -7.49 15.85 4.22
C ALA A 7 -7.19 17.23 3.61
N LEU A 8 -8.19 18.11 3.54
CA LEU A 8 -8.07 19.47 3.02
C LEU A 8 -7.29 20.35 3.99
N TRP A 9 -7.54 20.22 5.30
CA TRP A 9 -6.72 20.87 6.35
C TRP A 9 -5.24 20.49 6.25
N ARG A 10 -4.94 19.21 6.02
CA ARG A 10 -3.56 18.75 5.80
C ARG A 10 -2.95 19.33 4.53
N SER A 11 -3.74 19.59 3.49
CA SER A 11 -3.27 20.23 2.26
C SER A 11 -2.93 21.70 2.52
N TYR A 12 -3.83 22.44 3.19
CA TYR A 12 -3.60 23.83 3.54
C TYR A 12 -2.39 24.04 4.45
N LEU A 13 -2.21 23.19 5.47
CA LEU A 13 -1.02 23.27 6.32
C LEU A 13 0.29 23.08 5.54
N ARG A 14 0.33 22.15 4.57
CA ARG A 14 1.50 21.98 3.69
C ARG A 14 1.74 23.19 2.79
N GLN A 15 0.67 23.76 2.24
CA GLN A 15 0.77 24.94 1.36
C GLN A 15 1.26 26.17 2.14
N LEU A 16 0.77 26.38 3.36
CA LEU A 16 1.26 27.43 4.25
C LEU A 16 2.71 27.21 4.68
N ALA A 17 3.12 25.96 4.86
CA ALA A 17 4.52 25.62 5.13
C ALA A 17 5.42 25.94 3.93
N ALA A 18 4.99 25.58 2.71
CA ALA A 18 5.71 25.89 1.48
C ALA A 18 5.81 27.41 1.20
N ALA A 19 4.81 28.19 1.62
CA ALA A 19 4.79 29.64 1.47
C ALA A 19 5.65 30.40 2.52
N ASP A 20 6.35 29.68 3.40
CA ASP A 20 7.10 30.22 4.56
C ASP A 20 6.24 31.03 5.55
N VAL A 21 4.94 30.70 5.59
CA VAL A 21 3.98 31.25 6.56
C VAL A 21 3.94 30.41 7.83
N LEU A 22 4.10 29.09 7.69
CA LEU A 22 4.23 28.17 8.81
C LEU A 22 5.55 27.40 8.72
N ARG A 23 6.15 27.10 9.86
CA ARG A 23 7.29 26.20 9.96
C ARG A 23 6.96 25.10 10.95
N ILE A 24 7.43 23.90 10.67
CA ILE A 24 7.31 22.78 11.59
C ILE A 24 8.61 22.74 12.37
N ASP A 25 8.52 22.90 13.69
CA ASP A 25 9.66 22.73 14.58
C ASP A 25 9.97 21.24 14.74
N ILE A 26 11.00 20.79 14.02
CA ILE A 26 11.46 19.40 14.03
C ILE A 26 12.12 19.07 15.38
N ALA A 27 12.68 20.07 16.08
CA ALA A 27 13.31 19.88 17.39
C ALA A 27 12.29 19.87 18.55
N GLY A 28 11.16 20.58 18.40
CA GLY A 28 10.10 20.71 19.40
C GLY A 28 8.91 19.75 19.23
N TYR A 29 9.15 18.50 18.79
CA TYR A 29 8.11 17.47 18.60
C TYR A 29 7.02 17.81 17.55
N GLY A 30 7.34 18.60 16.53
CA GLY A 30 6.41 18.92 15.44
C GLY A 30 5.44 20.06 15.74
N ALA A 31 5.77 20.93 16.70
CA ALA A 31 5.03 22.16 16.95
C ALA A 31 5.03 23.09 15.72
N LEU A 32 3.92 23.79 15.49
CA LEU A 32 3.82 24.77 14.41
C LEU A 32 4.32 26.13 14.89
N GLN A 33 5.31 26.67 14.19
CA GLN A 33 5.86 28.00 14.41
C GLN A 33 5.47 28.94 13.25
N LEU A 34 5.39 30.24 13.55
CA LEU A 34 5.15 31.27 12.55
C LEU A 34 6.44 31.47 11.73
N GLY A 35 6.34 31.31 10.41
CA GLY A 35 7.44 31.62 9.48
C GLY A 35 7.61 33.12 9.26
N ALA A 36 8.64 33.52 8.51
CA ALA A 36 9.00 34.93 8.32
C ALA A 36 7.86 35.75 7.68
N ARG A 37 7.05 35.12 6.82
CA ARG A 37 5.93 35.77 6.11
C ARG A 37 4.62 35.75 6.88
N ALA A 38 4.54 35.01 7.99
CA ALA A 38 3.31 34.85 8.75
C ALA A 38 2.73 36.17 9.24
N ARG A 39 3.61 37.08 9.67
CA ARG A 39 3.21 38.38 10.21
C ARG A 39 2.63 39.30 9.13
N ALA A 40 3.15 39.26 7.91
CA ALA A 40 2.64 40.05 6.79
C ALA A 40 1.27 39.54 6.32
N VAL A 41 1.10 38.22 6.28
CA VAL A 41 -0.17 37.57 5.91
C VAL A 41 -1.25 37.81 6.97
N LEU A 42 -0.94 37.61 8.25
CA LEU A 42 -1.89 37.85 9.35
C LEU A 42 -2.30 39.32 9.48
N LYS A 43 -1.44 40.25 9.07
CA LYS A 43 -1.71 41.69 9.05
C LYS A 43 -2.42 42.15 7.77
N GLY A 44 -2.71 41.24 6.84
CA GLY A 44 -3.40 41.53 5.57
C GLY A 44 -2.55 42.25 4.53
N ALA A 45 -1.23 42.36 4.74
CA ALA A 45 -0.31 43.00 3.80
C ALA A 45 0.06 42.07 2.63
N GLU A 46 -0.15 40.76 2.79
CA GLU A 46 0.18 39.74 1.79
C GLU A 46 -0.91 38.66 1.77
N SER A 47 -1.32 38.22 0.59
CA SER A 47 -2.35 37.17 0.41
C SER A 47 -1.71 35.89 -0.12
N VAL A 48 -2.11 34.74 0.45
CA VAL A 48 -1.67 33.42 0.00
C VAL A 48 -2.85 32.68 -0.62
N ALA A 49 -2.73 32.31 -1.88
CA ALA A 49 -3.73 31.50 -2.58
C ALA A 49 -3.60 30.03 -2.13
N LEU A 50 -4.59 29.55 -1.38
CA LEU A 50 -4.68 28.16 -0.97
C LEU A 50 -5.54 27.38 -1.97
N HIS A 51 -4.96 26.37 -2.60
CA HIS A 51 -5.65 25.52 -3.55
C HIS A 51 -6.28 24.34 -2.82
N GLY A 52 -7.59 24.22 -2.93
CA GLY A 52 -8.38 23.16 -2.31
C GLY A 52 -8.29 21.82 -3.05
N GLU A 53 -7.10 21.38 -3.45
CA GLU A 53 -6.96 20.03 -4.00
C GLU A 53 -6.88 19.02 -2.86
N ALA A 54 -8.01 18.38 -2.57
CA ALA A 54 -8.01 17.08 -1.92
C ALA A 54 -7.19 16.15 -2.82
N ALA A 55 -6.01 15.75 -2.35
CA ALA A 55 -5.10 14.87 -3.08
C ALA A 55 -5.89 13.77 -3.76
N ARG A 56 -5.94 13.80 -5.11
CA ARG A 56 -6.53 12.71 -5.87
C ARG A 56 -5.78 11.45 -5.41
N PRO A 57 -6.48 10.39 -4.96
CA PRO A 57 -5.81 9.13 -4.68
C PRO A 57 -5.02 8.77 -5.93
N SER A 58 -3.74 8.43 -5.75
CA SER A 58 -2.91 7.93 -6.85
C SER A 58 -3.67 6.79 -7.54
N ARG A 59 -3.47 6.63 -8.85
CA ARG A 59 -4.15 5.60 -9.66
C ARG A 59 -4.08 4.21 -9.00
N ALA A 60 -2.98 3.91 -8.31
CA ALA A 60 -2.77 2.72 -7.50
C ALA A 60 -3.83 2.51 -6.38
N ARG A 61 -4.34 3.59 -5.77
CA ARG A 61 -5.37 3.51 -4.71
C ARG A 61 -6.80 3.37 -5.24
N ARG A 62 -7.05 3.71 -6.52
CA ARG A 62 -8.34 3.45 -7.17
C ARG A 62 -8.48 1.99 -7.57
N GLN A 63 -7.43 1.38 -8.11
CA GLN A 63 -7.43 -0.05 -8.42
C GLN A 63 -7.63 -0.90 -7.16
N ALA A 64 -7.04 -0.52 -6.02
CA ALA A 64 -7.20 -1.23 -4.75
C ALA A 64 -8.59 -1.11 -4.06
N ALA A 65 -9.47 -0.24 -4.54
CA ALA A 65 -10.83 -0.09 -4.01
C ALA A 65 -11.89 -0.86 -4.82
N GLU A 66 -11.57 -1.25 -6.06
CA GLU A 66 -12.49 -1.99 -6.94
C GLU A 66 -12.27 -3.50 -6.89
N SER A 67 -11.12 -3.98 -6.41
CA SER A 67 -10.90 -5.41 -6.14
C SER A 67 -11.19 -5.74 -4.67
N GLN A 68 -12.46 -5.99 -4.34
CA GLN A 68 -12.73 -6.95 -3.27
C GLN A 68 -12.41 -8.33 -3.85
N PRO A 69 -11.45 -9.09 -3.31
CA PRO A 69 -11.10 -10.38 -3.86
C PRO A 69 -12.15 -11.40 -3.40
N GLU A 70 -13.30 -11.43 -4.06
CA GLU A 70 -14.35 -12.43 -3.83
C GLU A 70 -13.93 -13.85 -4.28
N ASN A 71 -12.74 -13.99 -4.89
CA ASN A 71 -12.19 -15.24 -5.42
C ASN A 71 -10.75 -15.54 -4.96
N ALA A 72 -10.36 -15.14 -3.74
CA ALA A 72 -9.07 -15.56 -3.20
C ALA A 72 -9.09 -17.06 -2.87
N ASP A 73 -8.22 -17.84 -3.52
CA ASP A 73 -8.17 -19.27 -3.27
C ASP A 73 -7.62 -19.59 -1.87
N PRO A 74 -8.36 -20.33 -1.03
CA PRO A 74 -7.97 -20.60 0.35
C PRO A 74 -6.70 -21.45 0.48
N ALA A 75 -6.43 -22.35 -0.48
CA ALA A 75 -5.23 -23.17 -0.49
C ALA A 75 -4.00 -22.34 -0.85
N LEU A 76 -4.12 -21.45 -1.84
CA LEU A 76 -3.05 -20.51 -2.21
C LEU A 76 -2.75 -19.55 -1.06
N LEU A 77 -3.78 -19.04 -0.40
CA LEU A 77 -3.64 -18.17 0.76
C LEU A 77 -2.90 -18.87 1.92
N ALA A 78 -3.17 -20.15 2.15
CA ALA A 78 -2.49 -20.94 3.18
C ALA A 78 -1.00 -21.09 2.89
N GLN A 79 -0.63 -21.39 1.64
CA GLN A 79 0.77 -21.49 1.20
C GLN A 79 1.50 -20.15 1.35
N LEU A 80 0.88 -19.05 0.93
CA LEU A 80 1.43 -17.70 1.09
C LEU A 80 1.62 -17.32 2.57
N LYS A 81 0.69 -17.70 3.45
CA LYS A 81 0.82 -17.49 4.89
C LYS A 81 2.00 -18.27 5.47
N GLN A 82 2.23 -19.49 4.98
CA GLN A 82 3.34 -20.33 5.43
C GLN A 82 4.68 -19.79 4.97
N ALA A 83 4.81 -19.43 3.68
CA ALA A 83 6.01 -18.78 3.15
C ALA A 83 6.34 -17.48 3.89
N ARG A 84 5.31 -16.67 4.20
CA ARG A 84 5.48 -15.47 5.03
C ARG A 84 6.03 -15.80 6.42
N LEU A 85 5.55 -16.86 7.04
CA LEU A 85 5.97 -17.27 8.37
C LEU A 85 7.43 -17.77 8.38
N GLU A 86 7.85 -18.46 7.34
CA GLU A 86 9.22 -18.91 7.13
C GLU A 86 10.16 -17.71 6.96
N ILE A 87 9.82 -16.77 6.08
CA ILE A 87 10.58 -15.52 5.89
C ILE A 87 10.67 -14.73 7.21
N ALA A 88 9.56 -14.63 7.94
CA ALA A 88 9.51 -13.94 9.23
C ALA A 88 10.42 -14.59 10.27
N ARG A 89 10.49 -15.93 10.30
CA ARG A 89 11.38 -16.68 11.19
C ARG A 89 12.85 -16.49 10.83
N GLU A 90 13.19 -16.49 9.53
CA GLU A 90 14.56 -16.28 9.06
C GLU A 90 15.07 -14.87 9.38
N GLU A 91 14.23 -13.85 9.18
CA GLU A 91 14.58 -12.45 9.44
C GLU A 91 14.42 -12.05 10.91
N GLY A 92 13.85 -12.92 11.75
CA GLY A 92 13.57 -12.62 13.16
C GLY A 92 12.54 -11.50 13.37
N VAL A 93 11.69 -11.23 12.37
CA VAL A 93 10.68 -10.17 12.41
C VAL A 93 9.27 -10.75 12.50
N PRO A 94 8.29 -10.04 13.08
CA PRO A 94 6.91 -10.50 13.07
C PRO A 94 6.35 -10.64 11.63
N ALA A 95 5.53 -11.66 11.39
CA ALA A 95 5.00 -11.98 10.04
C ALA A 95 4.25 -10.81 9.38
N PHE A 96 3.54 -9.99 10.15
CA PHE A 96 2.83 -8.82 9.62
C PHE A 96 3.76 -7.71 9.08
N VAL A 97 5.03 -7.70 9.49
CA VAL A 97 6.04 -6.76 9.00
C VAL A 97 6.48 -7.13 7.59
N VAL A 98 6.57 -8.43 7.29
CA VAL A 98 6.89 -8.95 5.96
C VAL A 98 5.77 -8.60 4.98
N PHE A 99 4.55 -9.10 5.21
CA PHE A 99 3.36 -8.72 4.44
C PHE A 99 2.11 -8.68 5.32
N HIS A 100 1.24 -7.70 5.08
CA HIS A 100 -0.07 -7.65 5.73
C HIS A 100 -1.02 -8.69 5.12
N ASP A 101 -1.98 -9.17 5.91
CA ASP A 101 -2.96 -10.16 5.45
C ASP A 101 -3.75 -9.68 4.22
N ARG A 102 -4.04 -8.38 4.13
CA ARG A 102 -4.72 -7.79 2.96
C ARG A 102 -3.87 -7.89 1.69
N SER A 103 -2.55 -7.75 1.80
CA SER A 103 -1.64 -7.93 0.65
C SER A 103 -1.60 -9.39 0.21
N LEU A 104 -1.62 -10.35 1.14
CA LEU A 104 -1.66 -11.77 0.80
C LEU A 104 -2.97 -12.18 0.11
N GLN A 105 -4.11 -11.64 0.58
CA GLN A 105 -5.41 -11.87 -0.07
C GLN A 105 -5.43 -11.31 -1.49
N ASP A 106 -4.87 -10.11 -1.67
CA ASP A 106 -4.76 -9.47 -2.98
C ASP A 106 -3.87 -10.27 -3.93
N MET A 107 -2.70 -10.73 -3.46
CA MET A 107 -1.82 -11.63 -4.22
C MET A 107 -2.49 -12.96 -4.58
N ALA A 108 -3.25 -13.56 -3.65
CA ALA A 108 -3.96 -14.81 -3.90
C ALA A 108 -5.07 -14.65 -4.96
N ALA A 109 -5.67 -13.46 -5.05
CA ALA A 109 -6.71 -13.16 -6.03
C ALA A 109 -6.14 -12.77 -7.40
N HIS A 110 -5.09 -11.95 -7.42
CA HIS A 110 -4.49 -11.43 -8.65
C HIS A 110 -3.46 -12.38 -9.27
N ARG A 111 -2.92 -13.34 -8.51
CA ARG A 111 -1.88 -14.30 -8.92
C ARG A 111 -0.77 -13.65 -9.75
N PRO A 112 -0.01 -12.70 -9.18
CA PRO A 112 1.06 -12.04 -9.89
C PRO A 112 2.12 -13.05 -10.32
N THR A 113 2.48 -13.04 -11.61
CA THR A 113 3.50 -13.92 -12.19
C THR A 113 4.86 -13.23 -12.35
N SER A 114 4.89 -11.91 -12.15
CA SER A 114 6.08 -11.07 -12.26
C SER A 114 6.21 -10.10 -11.08
N LEU A 115 7.42 -9.58 -10.89
CA LEU A 115 7.73 -8.59 -9.85
C LEU A 115 6.91 -7.31 -10.06
N ASP A 116 6.72 -6.86 -11.30
CA ASP A 116 5.89 -5.68 -11.60
C ASP A 116 4.43 -5.88 -11.18
N GLN A 117 3.85 -7.05 -11.46
CA GLN A 117 2.48 -7.36 -11.02
C GLN A 117 2.37 -7.45 -9.50
N LEU A 118 3.43 -7.92 -8.83
CA LEU A 118 3.52 -7.95 -7.38
C LEU A 118 3.63 -6.53 -6.79
N ALA A 119 4.20 -5.58 -7.54
CA ALA A 119 4.32 -4.17 -7.14
C ALA A 119 2.98 -3.44 -7.20
N ASP A 120 2.11 -3.85 -8.13
CA ASP A 120 0.75 -3.34 -8.26
C ASP A 120 -0.18 -3.83 -7.15
N CYS A 121 0.19 -4.89 -6.41
CA CYS A 121 -0.60 -5.40 -5.28
C CYS A 121 -0.63 -4.43 -4.08
N HIS A 122 -1.78 -4.35 -3.42
CA HIS A 122 -2.02 -3.38 -2.35
C HIS A 122 -1.10 -3.60 -1.14
N GLY A 123 -0.34 -2.56 -0.78
CA GLY A 123 0.51 -2.55 0.43
C GLY A 123 1.89 -3.18 0.23
N VAL A 124 2.26 -3.49 -1.01
CA VAL A 124 3.61 -3.92 -1.38
C VAL A 124 4.47 -2.69 -1.69
N GLY A 125 5.37 -2.34 -0.78
CA GLY A 125 6.34 -1.27 -1.02
C GLY A 125 7.56 -1.78 -1.78
N ALA A 126 8.18 -0.93 -2.60
CA ALA A 126 9.37 -1.27 -3.41
C ALA A 126 10.48 -1.95 -2.58
N SER A 127 10.71 -1.50 -1.35
CA SER A 127 11.74 -2.07 -0.46
C SER A 127 11.42 -3.49 0.03
N LYS A 128 10.13 -3.85 0.15
CA LYS A 128 9.71 -5.21 0.53
C LYS A 128 9.70 -6.15 -0.68
N LEU A 129 9.37 -5.60 -1.84
CA LEU A 129 9.36 -6.32 -3.11
C LEU A 129 10.78 -6.74 -3.52
N ASP A 130 11.75 -5.84 -3.34
CA ASP A 130 13.15 -6.12 -3.65
C ASP A 130 13.75 -7.22 -2.76
N ARG A 131 13.34 -7.28 -1.47
CA ARG A 131 13.83 -8.31 -0.53
C ARG A 131 13.08 -9.63 -0.58
N TYR A 132 11.76 -9.60 -0.75
CA TYR A 132 10.90 -10.77 -0.55
C TYR A 132 10.13 -11.18 -1.80
N GLY A 133 10.14 -10.36 -2.86
CA GLY A 133 9.35 -10.56 -4.07
C GLY A 133 9.70 -11.85 -4.80
N GLU A 134 10.99 -12.17 -4.94
CA GLU A 134 11.42 -13.40 -5.62
C GLU A 134 10.97 -14.66 -4.89
N ARG A 135 11.06 -14.68 -3.56
CA ARG A 135 10.59 -15.82 -2.75
C ARG A 135 9.09 -16.01 -2.83
N ILE A 136 8.33 -14.92 -2.75
CA ILE A 136 6.86 -14.99 -2.89
C ILE A 136 6.47 -15.46 -4.29
N LEU A 137 7.13 -14.96 -5.34
CA LEU A 137 6.88 -15.42 -6.71
C LEU A 137 7.23 -16.90 -6.90
N ALA A 138 8.28 -17.39 -6.25
CA ALA A 138 8.60 -18.81 -6.27
C ALA A 138 7.50 -19.65 -5.61
N THR A 139 6.98 -19.23 -4.45
CA THR A 139 5.84 -19.90 -3.79
C THR A 139 4.59 -19.88 -4.66
N LEU A 140 4.29 -18.76 -5.33
CA LEU A 140 3.14 -18.64 -6.24
C LEU A 140 3.27 -19.60 -7.43
N LYS A 141 4.47 -19.70 -8.03
CA LYS A 141 4.74 -20.66 -9.12
C LYS A 141 4.59 -22.11 -8.68
N ASP A 142 5.07 -22.45 -7.49
CA ASP A 142 4.94 -23.80 -6.93
C ASP A 142 3.47 -24.16 -6.65
N ALA A 143 2.70 -23.19 -6.17
CA ALA A 143 1.27 -23.33 -5.95
C ALA A 143 0.47 -23.55 -7.25
N ASP A 144 0.82 -22.87 -8.34
CA ASP A 144 0.20 -23.10 -9.64
C ASP A 144 0.64 -24.43 -10.27
N CYS A 145 1.86 -24.92 -9.98
CA CYS A 145 2.35 -26.22 -10.45
C CYS A 145 1.63 -27.39 -9.76
N SER A 146 1.44 -27.31 -8.44
CA SER A 146 0.70 -28.33 -7.65
C SER A 146 -0.77 -28.43 -8.06
N ARG A 147 -1.37 -27.33 -8.53
CA ARG A 147 -2.76 -27.30 -9.00
C ARG A 147 -2.96 -27.88 -10.40
N GLN A 148 -2.02 -27.64 -11.32
CA GLN A 148 -2.06 -28.21 -12.68
C GLN A 148 -2.04 -29.75 -12.68
N SER A 149 -1.45 -30.37 -11.65
CA SER A 149 -1.45 -31.83 -11.50
C SER A 149 -2.80 -32.39 -11.04
N THR A 150 -3.62 -31.60 -10.34
CA THR A 150 -4.96 -32.04 -9.88
C THR A 150 -6.07 -31.82 -10.91
N ASP A 151 -5.95 -30.84 -11.80
CA ASP A 151 -6.94 -30.59 -12.87
C ASP A 151 -6.83 -31.63 -14.00
N ALA A 152 -5.59 -32.02 -14.36
CA ALA A 152 -5.34 -33.02 -15.42
C ALA A 152 -5.92 -34.42 -15.12
N ALA A 153 -6.13 -34.76 -13.84
CA ALA A 153 -6.70 -36.05 -13.44
C ALA A 153 -8.25 -36.09 -13.45
N VAL A 154 -8.92 -34.94 -13.54
CA VAL A 154 -10.40 -34.87 -13.50
C VAL A 154 -11.01 -35.06 -14.89
N GLU A 155 -10.26 -34.83 -15.97
CA GLU A 155 -10.75 -34.93 -17.35
C GLU A 155 -10.79 -36.38 -17.90
N GLU A 156 -10.01 -37.32 -17.35
CA GLU A 156 -9.97 -38.73 -17.80
C GLU A 156 -11.11 -39.61 -17.26
N GLY A 157 -11.94 -39.11 -16.34
CA GLY A 157 -13.02 -39.88 -15.71
C GLY A 157 -14.40 -39.80 -16.38
N ARG A 158 -14.55 -39.09 -17.51
CA ARG A 158 -15.86 -38.82 -18.14
C ARG A 158 -16.14 -39.60 -19.44
N GLN A 159 -15.23 -40.49 -19.86
CA GLN A 159 -15.45 -41.39 -21.00
C GLN A 159 -15.40 -42.84 -20.51
N GLY A 160 -16.51 -43.31 -19.92
CA GLY A 160 -16.71 -44.70 -19.50
C GLY A 160 -18.18 -44.99 -19.34
#